data_AF-A0A9X3GUF6-F1
#
_entry.id   AF-A0A9X3GUF6-F1
#
_cell.length_a   1.000
_cell.length_b   1.000
_cell.length_c   1.000
_cell.angle_alpha   90.00
_cell.angle_beta   90.00
_cell.angle_gamma   90.00
#
_symmetry.space_group_name_H-M   'P 1'
#
loop_
_entity.id
_entity.type
_entity.pdbx_description
1 polymer ?
#
loop_
_entity_poly.entity_id
_entity_poly.type
_entity_poly.pdbx_seq_one_letter_code
_entity_poly.pdbx_strand_id
1 'polypeptide(L)'
;MNVVPITARARPRDEGDLAPVRIGASGAAMPAGAVLAWVEKAETGRELVYAEGSLPGWSNVGALVRDLDDRKIVFAYYEGATGHYIIRRLSEPYRPAPAKRRVSRQLEPTADDKARLLMVLRAEAKAGQPCSTNKVLAIKAGLSDGDRASYLIKLLVAEGAIQRDDNVAWAPTRKITITATGKSTFVGEARR
;
A
#
# COMPACT_ATOMS: atom_id res chain seq x y z
N MET A 1 -36.12 -2.31 -47.00
CA MET A 1 -35.38 -3.18 -46.06
C MET A 1 -35.43 -2.52 -44.69
N ASN A 2 -36.24 -3.07 -43.77
CA ASN A 2 -36.33 -2.54 -42.40
C ASN A 2 -35.13 -3.05 -41.59
N VAL A 3 -34.22 -2.15 -41.25
CA VAL A 3 -33.13 -2.41 -40.31
C VAL A 3 -33.75 -2.40 -38.91
N VAL A 4 -33.98 -3.60 -38.36
CA VAL A 4 -34.41 -3.73 -36.96
C VAL A 4 -33.23 -3.29 -36.09
N PRO A 5 -33.37 -2.26 -35.24
CA PRO A 5 -32.29 -1.88 -34.33
C PRO A 5 -32.03 -3.03 -33.36
N ILE A 6 -30.81 -3.54 -33.37
CA ILE A 6 -30.31 -4.47 -32.35
C ILE A 6 -30.27 -3.66 -31.06
N THR A 7 -31.36 -3.71 -30.28
CA THR A 7 -31.34 -3.27 -28.90
C THR A 7 -30.36 -4.17 -28.18
N ALA A 8 -29.15 -3.66 -27.95
CA ALA A 8 -28.15 -4.31 -27.11
C ALA A 8 -28.83 -4.61 -25.77
N ARG A 9 -29.10 -5.89 -25.49
CA ARG A 9 -29.66 -6.30 -24.20
C ARG A 9 -28.71 -5.76 -23.13
N ALA A 10 -29.25 -4.92 -22.25
CA ALA A 10 -28.52 -4.45 -21.08
C ALA A 10 -27.99 -5.67 -20.33
N ARG A 11 -26.66 -5.76 -20.21
CA ARG A 11 -26.02 -6.87 -19.52
C ARG A 11 -26.29 -6.75 -18.03
N PRO A 12 -26.42 -7.87 -17.31
CA PRO A 12 -26.60 -7.81 -15.87
C PRO A 12 -25.37 -7.16 -15.23
N ARG A 13 -25.61 -6.03 -14.57
CA ARG A 13 -24.60 -5.18 -13.95
C ARG A 13 -24.85 -5.15 -12.45
N ASP A 14 -23.84 -5.51 -11.69
CA ASP A 14 -23.82 -5.33 -10.25
C ASP A 14 -23.24 -3.95 -9.95
N GLU A 15 -23.89 -3.19 -9.08
CA GLU A 15 -23.31 -2.01 -8.46
C GLU A 15 -22.65 -2.46 -7.15
N GLY A 16 -21.35 -2.23 -7.02
CA GLY A 16 -20.65 -2.56 -5.80
C GLY A 16 -21.03 -1.63 -4.64
N ASP A 17 -20.74 -2.06 -3.41
CA ASP A 17 -20.79 -1.17 -2.25
C ASP A 17 -19.68 -0.11 -2.36
N LEU A 18 -20.00 0.98 -3.07
CA LEU A 18 -19.12 2.12 -3.26
C LEU A 18 -19.02 2.90 -1.95
N ALA A 19 -17.84 2.88 -1.32
CA ALA A 19 -17.59 3.72 -0.16
C ALA A 19 -17.27 5.15 -0.63
N PRO A 20 -18.04 6.18 -0.20
CA PRO A 20 -17.82 7.56 -0.62
C PRO A 20 -16.48 8.08 -0.09
N VAL A 21 -15.71 8.77 -0.93
CA VAL A 21 -14.45 9.40 -0.54
C VAL A 21 -14.74 10.80 -0.01
N ARG A 22 -14.53 11.02 1.28
CA ARG A 22 -14.88 12.30 1.94
C ARG A 22 -13.75 13.34 2.00
N ILE A 23 -12.63 13.15 1.29
CA ILE A 23 -11.50 14.09 1.33
C ILE A 23 -11.06 14.45 -0.08
N GLY A 24 -11.50 15.62 -0.56
CA GLY A 24 -10.91 16.35 -1.69
C GLY A 24 -11.09 15.75 -3.09
N ALA A 25 -11.78 14.62 -3.24
CA ALA A 25 -12.12 13.99 -4.52
C ALA A 25 -13.64 13.76 -4.58
N SER A 26 -14.25 13.88 -5.76
CA SER A 26 -15.68 13.64 -5.98
C SER A 26 -16.00 12.17 -6.31
N GLY A 27 -15.01 11.28 -6.29
CA GLY A 27 -15.17 9.88 -6.66
C GLY A 27 -15.49 8.97 -5.47
N ALA A 28 -16.00 7.78 -5.78
CA ALA A 28 -16.17 6.69 -4.83
C ALA A 28 -15.51 5.44 -5.39
N ALA A 29 -15.08 4.53 -4.50
CA ALA A 29 -14.47 3.28 -4.93
C ALA A 29 -14.74 2.17 -3.92
N MET A 30 -14.92 0.95 -4.43
CA MET A 30 -14.92 -0.24 -3.60
C MET A 30 -13.54 -0.47 -2.96
N PRO A 31 -13.49 -1.01 -1.74
CA PRO A 31 -12.24 -1.55 -1.19
C PRO A 31 -11.66 -2.63 -2.12
N ALA A 32 -10.34 -2.65 -2.26
CA ALA A 32 -9.64 -3.63 -3.11
C ALA A 32 -9.99 -5.09 -2.76
N GLY A 33 -10.16 -5.41 -1.47
CA GLY A 33 -10.58 -6.74 -1.03
C GLY A 33 -12.00 -7.12 -1.48
N ALA A 34 -12.92 -6.17 -1.55
CA ALA A 34 -14.29 -6.41 -2.00
C ALA A 34 -14.35 -6.69 -3.51
N VAL A 35 -13.54 -5.97 -4.30
CA VAL A 35 -13.38 -6.24 -5.74
C VAL A 35 -12.83 -7.65 -5.96
N LEU A 36 -11.80 -8.06 -5.23
CA LEU A 36 -11.25 -9.42 -5.31
C LEU A 36 -12.29 -10.49 -4.99
N ALA A 37 -13.04 -10.31 -3.89
CA ALA A 37 -14.08 -11.23 -3.47
C ALA A 37 -15.20 -11.37 -4.51
N TRP A 38 -15.55 -10.28 -5.21
CA TRP A 38 -16.49 -10.34 -6.33
C TRP A 38 -15.88 -11.11 -7.51
N VAL A 39 -14.64 -10.81 -7.92
CA VAL A 39 -13.97 -11.47 -9.06
C VAL A 39 -13.85 -12.99 -8.86
N GLU A 40 -13.61 -13.42 -7.63
CA GLU A 40 -13.50 -14.85 -7.28
C GLU A 40 -14.83 -15.61 -7.47
N LYS A 41 -15.96 -14.94 -7.22
CA LYS A 41 -17.31 -15.56 -7.23
C LYS A 41 -18.10 -15.28 -8.52
N ALA A 42 -17.78 -14.21 -9.22
CA ALA A 42 -18.55 -13.75 -10.36
C ALA A 42 -18.46 -14.73 -11.54
N GLU A 43 -19.60 -14.97 -12.19
CA GLU A 43 -19.68 -15.71 -13.44
C GLU A 43 -19.08 -14.91 -14.60
N THR A 44 -18.57 -15.62 -15.61
CA THR A 44 -18.07 -14.99 -16.84
C THR A 44 -19.14 -14.13 -17.50
N GLY A 45 -18.77 -12.91 -17.90
CA GLY A 45 -19.65 -11.94 -18.54
C GLY A 45 -20.36 -10.98 -17.59
N ARG A 46 -20.35 -11.23 -16.28
CA ARG A 46 -20.88 -10.29 -15.28
C ARG A 46 -20.07 -9.01 -15.25
N GLU A 47 -20.76 -7.89 -15.02
CA GLU A 47 -20.16 -6.55 -14.93
C GLU A 47 -20.29 -6.01 -13.50
N LEU A 48 -19.26 -5.32 -13.01
CA LEU A 48 -19.23 -4.65 -11.71
C LEU A 48 -18.77 -3.21 -11.88
N VAL A 49 -19.57 -2.27 -11.40
CA VAL A 49 -19.11 -0.89 -11.17
C VAL A 49 -18.31 -0.88 -9.87
N TYR A 50 -17.00 -0.66 -9.96
CA TYR A 50 -16.11 -0.68 -8.79
C TYR A 50 -15.66 0.71 -8.34
N ALA A 51 -15.84 1.72 -9.18
CA ALA A 51 -15.52 3.10 -8.86
C ALA A 51 -16.26 4.08 -9.77
N GLU A 52 -16.32 5.34 -9.34
CA GLU A 52 -16.86 6.47 -10.09
C GLU A 52 -16.04 7.72 -9.85
N GLY A 53 -16.09 8.68 -10.78
CA GLY A 53 -15.47 10.00 -10.61
C GLY A 53 -13.93 9.96 -10.47
N SER A 54 -13.36 10.89 -9.71
CA SER A 54 -11.90 10.93 -9.51
C SER A 54 -11.46 9.95 -8.42
N LEU A 55 -10.74 8.90 -8.80
CA LEU A 55 -10.20 7.92 -7.86
C LEU A 55 -9.20 8.55 -6.87
N PRO A 56 -9.27 8.22 -5.57
CA PRO A 56 -8.29 8.72 -4.60
C PRO A 56 -6.90 8.17 -4.89
N GLY A 57 -5.87 9.01 -4.81
CA GLY A 57 -4.48 8.59 -5.04
C GLY A 57 -3.95 7.52 -4.07
N TRP A 58 -4.60 7.33 -2.92
CA TRP A 58 -4.29 6.25 -1.96
C TRP A 58 -5.02 4.94 -2.25
N SER A 59 -6.02 4.94 -3.14
CA SER A 59 -6.79 3.74 -3.44
C SER A 59 -5.99 2.79 -4.33
N ASN A 60 -5.61 1.65 -3.77
CA ASN A 60 -4.91 0.60 -4.51
C ASN A 60 -5.82 -0.14 -5.52
N VAL A 61 -7.11 0.18 -5.58
CA VAL A 61 -8.09 -0.52 -6.43
C VAL A 61 -7.80 -0.36 -7.92
N GLY A 62 -7.33 0.82 -8.36
CA GLY A 62 -7.02 1.04 -9.77
C GLY A 62 -5.81 0.22 -10.24
N ALA A 63 -4.79 0.09 -9.37
CA ALA A 63 -3.64 -0.76 -9.64
C ALA A 63 -4.01 -2.25 -9.64
N LEU A 64 -4.88 -2.66 -8.72
CA LEU A 64 -5.43 -4.02 -8.66
C LEU A 64 -6.22 -4.38 -9.92
N VAL A 65 -7.18 -3.54 -10.33
CA VAL A 65 -8.01 -3.79 -11.51
C VAL A 65 -7.16 -3.88 -12.78
N ARG A 66 -6.14 -3.02 -12.90
CA ARG A 66 -5.19 -3.10 -14.01
C ARG A 66 -4.42 -4.42 -14.03
N ASP A 67 -3.92 -4.90 -12.89
CA ASP A 67 -3.27 -6.23 -12.80
C ASP A 67 -4.22 -7.36 -13.26
N LEU A 68 -5.48 -7.32 -12.82
CA LEU A 68 -6.47 -8.32 -13.20
C LEU A 68 -6.80 -8.28 -14.71
N ASP A 69 -6.81 -7.10 -15.33
CA ASP A 69 -7.02 -6.93 -16.78
C ASP A 69 -5.79 -7.35 -17.60
N ASP A 70 -4.59 -6.98 -17.16
CA ASP A 70 -3.33 -7.40 -17.77
C ASP A 70 -3.25 -8.94 -17.81
N ARG A 71 -3.74 -9.59 -16.75
CA ARG A 71 -3.81 -11.05 -16.61
C ARG A 71 -5.05 -11.69 -17.26
N LYS A 72 -5.89 -10.89 -17.92
CA LYS A 72 -7.10 -11.32 -18.65
C LYS A 72 -8.14 -12.05 -17.78
N ILE A 73 -8.13 -11.78 -16.47
CA ILE A 73 -9.15 -12.26 -15.52
C ILE A 73 -10.40 -11.39 -15.62
N VAL A 74 -10.21 -10.09 -15.86
CA VAL A 74 -11.29 -9.14 -16.13
C VAL A 74 -10.97 -8.33 -17.37
N PHE A 75 -11.95 -7.59 -17.88
CA PHE A 75 -11.75 -6.52 -18.85
C PHE A 75 -12.22 -5.22 -18.21
N ALA A 76 -11.33 -4.25 -18.04
CA ALA A 76 -11.64 -2.98 -17.39
C ALA A 76 -11.91 -1.90 -18.44
N TYR A 77 -12.93 -1.07 -18.21
CA TYR A 77 -13.23 0.07 -19.07
C TYR A 77 -13.94 1.18 -18.31
N TYR A 78 -13.93 2.38 -18.90
CA TYR A 78 -14.60 3.56 -18.36
C TYR A 78 -15.84 3.88 -19.20
N GLU A 79 -16.98 4.06 -18.54
CA GLU A 79 -18.24 4.45 -19.16
C GLU A 79 -18.43 5.97 -18.99
N GLY A 80 -18.09 6.73 -20.04
CA GLY A 80 -18.06 8.19 -19.96
C GLY A 80 -19.40 8.87 -19.73
N ALA A 81 -20.52 8.21 -20.08
CA ALA A 81 -21.86 8.76 -19.87
C ALA A 81 -22.27 8.79 -18.39
N THR A 82 -21.82 7.80 -17.61
CA THR A 82 -22.13 7.66 -16.17
C THR A 82 -20.96 8.10 -15.30
N GLY A 83 -19.75 8.17 -15.84
CA GLY A 83 -18.55 8.42 -15.06
C GLY A 83 -18.09 7.20 -14.26
N HIS A 84 -18.55 6.00 -14.63
CA HIS A 84 -18.28 4.76 -13.92
C HIS A 84 -17.05 4.04 -14.48
N TYR A 85 -16.26 3.48 -13.59
CA TYR A 85 -15.25 2.48 -13.89
C TYR A 85 -15.83 1.09 -13.68
N ILE A 86 -15.79 0.29 -14.73
CA ILE A 86 -16.46 -1.01 -14.79
C ILE A 86 -15.40 -2.08 -15.07
N ILE A 87 -15.55 -3.22 -14.39
CA ILE A 87 -14.85 -4.46 -14.76
C ILE A 87 -15.87 -5.48 -15.25
N ARG A 88 -15.49 -6.24 -16.28
CA ARG A 88 -16.24 -7.41 -16.75
C ARG A 88 -15.46 -8.68 -16.50
N ARG A 89 -16.09 -9.67 -15.87
CA ARG A 89 -15.48 -10.98 -15.61
C ARG A 89 -15.24 -11.73 -16.92
N LEU A 90 -14.03 -12.23 -17.15
CA LEU A 90 -13.68 -13.07 -18.30
C LEU A 90 -13.74 -14.56 -17.93
N SER A 91 -13.39 -15.45 -18.86
CA SER A 91 -13.36 -16.90 -18.62
C SER A 91 -12.09 -17.38 -17.90
N GLU A 92 -11.02 -16.58 -17.89
CA GLU A 92 -9.77 -16.96 -17.23
C GLU A 92 -9.98 -17.16 -15.72
N PRO A 93 -9.59 -18.29 -15.12
CA PRO A 93 -9.76 -18.53 -13.70
C PRO A 93 -9.04 -17.49 -12.83
N TYR A 94 -9.65 -17.11 -11.71
CA TYR A 94 -8.95 -16.29 -10.73
C TYR A 94 -7.75 -17.06 -10.17
N ARG A 95 -6.60 -16.38 -10.10
CA ARG A 95 -5.40 -16.86 -9.41
C ARG A 95 -4.85 -15.71 -8.57
N PRO A 96 -4.33 -15.96 -7.36
CA PRO A 96 -3.66 -14.91 -6.60
C PRO A 96 -2.48 -14.35 -7.40
N ALA A 97 -2.20 -13.06 -7.26
CA ALA A 97 -1.07 -12.44 -7.93
C ALA A 97 0.24 -13.13 -7.49
N PRO A 98 1.17 -13.41 -8.41
CA PRO A 98 2.48 -13.93 -8.02
C PRO A 98 3.14 -12.93 -7.07
N ALA A 99 3.74 -13.43 -5.99
CA ALA A 99 4.44 -12.58 -5.04
C ALA A 99 5.46 -11.72 -5.79
N LYS A 100 5.35 -10.38 -5.67
CA LYS A 100 6.29 -9.46 -6.30
C LYS A 100 7.69 -9.83 -5.83
N ARG A 101 8.51 -10.41 -6.72
CA ARG A 101 9.93 -10.64 -6.47
C ARG A 101 10.59 -9.28 -6.34
N ARG A 102 10.79 -8.82 -5.09
CA ARG A 102 11.66 -7.69 -4.82
C ARG A 102 13.08 -8.15 -5.15
N VAL A 103 13.64 -7.66 -6.24
CA VAL A 103 15.07 -7.80 -6.50
C VAL A 103 15.77 -6.92 -5.47
N SER A 104 16.12 -7.49 -4.33
CA SER A 104 17.02 -6.83 -3.38
C SER A 104 18.37 -6.72 -4.07
N ARG A 105 18.80 -5.52 -4.44
CA ARG A 105 20.22 -5.29 -4.66
C ARG A 105 20.90 -5.56 -3.32
N GLN A 106 21.66 -6.66 -3.23
CA GLN A 106 22.52 -6.92 -2.07
C GLN A 106 23.65 -5.88 -2.13
N LEU A 107 23.40 -4.71 -1.54
CA LEU A 107 24.48 -3.85 -1.09
C LEU A 107 24.86 -4.33 0.29
N GLU A 108 26.03 -4.96 0.39
CA GLU A 108 26.61 -5.32 1.67
C GLU A 108 26.57 -4.09 2.60
N PRO A 109 26.03 -4.22 3.82
CA PRO A 109 26.12 -3.19 4.81
C PRO A 109 27.59 -2.94 5.15
N THR A 110 28.12 -1.78 4.80
CA THR A 110 29.40 -1.34 5.36
C THR A 110 29.21 -1.22 6.87
N ALA A 111 30.14 -1.75 7.66
CA ALA A 111 30.08 -1.65 9.13
C ALA A 111 29.91 -0.20 9.60
N ASP A 112 30.42 0.75 8.81
CA ASP A 112 30.30 2.18 9.02
C ASP A 112 28.85 2.69 8.94
N ASP A 113 28.03 2.23 7.98
CA ASP A 113 26.62 2.63 7.86
C ASP A 113 25.82 2.28 9.12
N LYS A 114 26.06 1.07 9.67
CA LYS A 114 25.43 0.63 10.93
C LYS A 114 25.86 1.50 12.10
N ALA A 115 27.16 1.81 12.21
CA ALA A 115 27.71 2.63 13.27
C ALA A 115 27.13 4.06 13.24
N ARG A 116 27.05 4.68 12.06
CA ARG A 116 26.47 6.03 11.89
C ARG A 116 24.99 6.06 12.27
N LEU A 117 24.20 5.06 11.84
CA LEU A 117 22.78 4.99 12.21
C LEU A 117 22.58 4.75 13.71
N LEU A 118 23.36 3.86 14.32
CA LEU A 118 23.30 3.60 15.76
C LEU A 118 23.68 4.85 16.58
N MET A 119 24.64 5.64 16.10
CA MET A 119 25.01 6.91 16.71
C MET A 119 23.84 7.90 16.74
N VAL A 120 23.10 8.03 15.64
CA VAL A 120 21.90 8.88 15.58
C VAL A 120 20.82 8.38 16.54
N LEU A 121 20.52 7.09 16.55
CA LEU A 121 19.52 6.50 17.45
C LEU A 121 19.90 6.70 18.93
N ARG A 122 21.18 6.57 19.28
CA ARG A 122 21.70 6.87 20.62
C ARG A 122 21.51 8.33 20.99
N ALA A 123 21.75 9.25 20.05
CA ALA A 123 21.54 10.68 20.29
C ALA A 123 20.07 11.00 20.54
N GLU A 124 19.15 10.45 19.74
CA GLU A 124 17.70 10.64 19.94
C GLU A 124 17.21 10.02 21.25
N ALA A 125 17.66 8.82 21.59
CA ALA A 125 17.32 8.17 22.87
C ALA A 125 17.91 8.93 24.08
N LYS A 126 19.14 9.45 23.96
CA LYS A 126 19.77 10.26 25.02
C LYS A 126 19.04 11.58 25.23
N ALA A 127 18.60 12.21 24.14
CA ALA A 127 17.84 13.46 24.18
C ALA A 127 16.37 13.25 24.58
N GLY A 128 15.93 11.99 24.76
CA GLY A 128 14.54 11.67 25.03
C GLY A 128 13.62 12.24 23.96
N GLN A 129 13.99 12.11 22.68
CA GLN A 129 13.24 12.58 21.52
C GLN A 129 12.36 11.47 20.94
N PRO A 130 11.29 11.80 20.19
CA PRO A 130 10.54 10.79 19.46
C PRO A 130 11.42 10.17 18.38
N CYS A 131 11.21 8.88 18.09
CA CYS A 131 11.99 8.22 17.04
C CYS A 131 11.66 8.83 15.68
N SER A 132 12.66 9.39 15.02
CA SER A 132 12.50 9.96 13.68
C SER A 132 12.02 8.91 12.67
N THR A 133 11.36 9.36 11.60
CA THR A 133 11.00 8.48 10.46
C THR A 133 12.25 7.91 9.78
N ASN A 134 12.12 6.80 9.05
CA ASN A 134 13.26 6.20 8.33
C ASN A 134 13.95 7.18 7.38
N LYS A 135 13.18 8.04 6.70
CA LYS A 135 13.72 9.06 5.80
C LYS A 135 14.57 10.08 6.56
N VAL A 136 14.09 10.54 7.72
CA VAL A 136 14.83 11.51 8.56
C VAL A 136 16.06 10.87 9.19
N LEU A 137 15.97 9.62 9.65
CA LEU A 137 17.13 8.87 10.16
C LEU A 137 18.19 8.68 9.08
N ALA A 138 17.78 8.35 7.85
CA ALA A 138 18.71 8.22 6.73
C ALA A 138 19.48 9.51 6.47
N ILE A 139 18.79 10.64 6.44
CA ILE A 139 19.42 11.96 6.28
C ILE A 139 20.41 12.24 7.41
N LYS A 140 19.99 12.06 8.68
CA LYS A 140 20.84 12.28 9.86
C LYS A 140 22.07 11.37 9.90
N ALA A 141 21.95 10.14 9.39
CA ALA A 141 23.01 9.14 9.39
C ALA A 141 23.87 9.17 8.11
N GLY A 142 23.58 10.04 7.15
CA GLY A 142 24.28 10.09 5.86
C GLY A 142 24.09 8.80 5.05
N LEU A 143 22.86 8.30 4.97
CA LEU A 143 22.48 7.10 4.20
C LEU A 143 21.76 7.51 2.91
N SER A 144 21.76 6.62 1.91
CA SER A 144 21.15 6.88 0.59
C SER A 144 19.67 7.23 0.66
N ASP A 145 18.90 6.48 1.46
CA ASP A 145 17.46 6.58 1.51
C ASP A 145 16.88 5.93 2.78
N GLY A 146 15.57 6.09 2.96
CA GLY A 146 14.85 5.52 4.10
C GLY A 146 14.76 3.99 4.08
N ASP A 147 14.88 3.33 2.93
CA ASP A 147 14.84 1.87 2.84
C ASP A 147 16.14 1.26 3.38
N ARG A 148 17.28 1.90 3.09
CA ARG A 148 18.58 1.56 3.69
C ARG A 148 18.55 1.70 5.21
N ALA A 149 18.00 2.79 5.73
CA ALA A 149 17.81 2.95 7.18
C ALA A 149 16.91 1.86 7.77
N SER A 150 15.79 1.53 7.11
CA SER A 150 14.88 0.46 7.52
C SER A 150 15.57 -0.90 7.59
N TYR A 151 16.40 -1.21 6.58
CA TYR A 151 17.18 -2.44 6.53
C TYR A 151 18.23 -2.50 7.65
N LEU A 152 18.99 -1.44 7.87
CA LEU A 152 19.99 -1.38 8.93
C LEU A 152 19.36 -1.46 10.33
N ILE A 153 18.17 -0.89 10.54
CA ILE A 153 17.41 -1.09 11.80
C ILE A 153 17.12 -2.57 12.02
N LYS A 154 16.69 -3.31 10.98
CA LYS A 154 16.45 -4.76 11.10
C LYS A 154 17.71 -5.52 11.48
N LEU A 155 18.86 -5.16 10.89
CA LEU A 155 20.15 -5.76 11.24
C LEU A 155 20.54 -5.44 12.68
N LEU A 156 20.41 -4.19 13.12
CA LEU A 156 20.71 -3.81 14.51
C LEU A 156 19.79 -4.51 15.52
N VAL A 157 18.54 -4.79 15.16
CA VAL A 157 17.63 -5.62 15.97
C VAL A 157 18.10 -7.07 16.00
N ALA A 158 18.42 -7.65 14.84
CA ALA A 158 18.90 -9.03 14.73
C ALA A 158 20.23 -9.25 15.48
N GLU A 159 21.10 -8.25 15.49
CA GLU A 159 22.36 -8.22 16.24
C GLU A 159 22.17 -7.92 17.73
N GLY A 160 20.94 -7.64 18.18
CA GLY A 160 20.63 -7.32 19.59
C GLY A 160 21.13 -5.96 20.06
N ALA A 161 21.65 -5.11 19.16
CA ALA A 161 22.14 -3.77 19.49
C ALA A 161 21.02 -2.81 19.91
N ILE A 162 19.81 -3.03 19.37
CA ILE A 162 18.60 -2.30 19.71
C ILE A 162 17.41 -3.25 19.85
N GLN A 163 16.41 -2.83 20.62
CA GLN A 163 15.08 -3.44 20.65
C GLN A 163 14.09 -2.47 20.03
N ARG A 164 13.16 -3.02 19.24
CA ARG A 164 12.11 -2.26 18.56
C ARG A 164 10.75 -2.71 19.07
N ASP A 165 9.96 -1.76 19.55
CA ASP A 165 8.57 -1.97 19.91
C ASP A 165 7.66 -1.40 18.81
N ASP A 166 6.89 -2.30 18.19
CA ASP A 166 5.95 -2.03 17.10
C ASP A 166 4.48 -2.02 17.56
N ASN A 167 4.21 -2.29 18.85
CA ASN A 167 2.84 -2.44 19.38
C ASN A 167 2.11 -1.12 19.65
N VAL A 168 2.51 -0.05 18.98
CA VAL A 168 1.93 1.27 19.22
C VAL A 168 0.94 1.59 18.09
N ALA A 169 -0.33 1.72 18.46
CA ALA A 169 -1.50 1.58 17.59
C ALA A 169 -1.66 2.61 16.45
N TRP A 170 -0.74 3.57 16.27
CA TRP A 170 -0.87 4.62 15.26
C TRP A 170 0.51 5.15 14.81
N ALA A 171 0.82 5.14 13.51
CA ALA A 171 2.07 5.73 13.03
C ALA A 171 2.14 7.25 13.32
N PRO A 172 3.31 7.84 13.66
CA PRO A 172 4.67 7.31 13.58
C PRO A 172 5.27 6.98 14.97
N THR A 173 4.65 6.09 15.74
CA THR A 173 5.03 5.88 17.15
C THR A 173 5.88 4.63 17.40
N ARG A 174 7.02 4.49 16.72
CA ARG A 174 7.94 3.41 17.09
C ARG A 174 8.80 3.82 18.28
N LYS A 175 8.99 2.90 19.23
CA LYS A 175 9.95 3.06 20.33
C LYS A 175 11.16 2.19 20.06
N ILE A 176 12.35 2.80 20.11
CA ILE A 176 13.63 2.12 19.96
C ILE A 176 14.37 2.22 21.28
N THR A 177 14.73 1.07 21.85
CA THR A 177 15.56 0.98 23.05
C THR A 177 16.97 0.54 22.67
N ILE A 178 17.98 1.25 23.15
CA ILE A 178 19.38 0.90 22.95
C ILE A 178 19.78 -0.14 23.99
N THR A 179 19.97 -1.39 23.60
CA THR A 179 20.19 -2.52 24.52
C THR A 179 21.34 -2.26 25.49
N ALA A 180 22.46 -1.73 24.99
CA ALA A 180 23.66 -1.49 25.81
C ALA A 180 23.47 -0.45 26.93
N THR A 181 22.49 0.46 26.83
CA THR A 181 22.29 1.55 27.80
C THR A 181 20.91 1.55 28.45
N GLY A 182 19.97 0.75 27.95
CA GLY A 182 18.56 0.76 28.35
C GLY A 182 17.81 2.04 27.96
N LYS A 183 18.47 3.05 27.38
CA LYS A 183 17.83 4.31 26.99
C LYS A 183 16.93 4.09 25.79
N SER A 184 15.78 4.74 25.79
CA SER A 184 14.79 4.62 24.72
C SER A 184 14.39 5.97 24.16
N THR A 185 14.12 6.01 22.86
CA THR A 185 13.26 7.06 22.30
C THR A 185 11.86 6.94 22.90
N PHE A 186 11.08 8.02 22.89
CA PHE A 186 9.68 7.95 23.33
C PHE A 186 8.72 7.96 22.14
N VAL A 187 7.46 7.67 22.43
CA VAL A 187 6.37 7.76 21.47
C VAL A 187 5.89 9.20 21.43
N GLY A 188 6.23 9.94 20.37
CA GLY A 188 5.73 11.31 20.20
C GLY A 188 4.25 11.30 19.85
N GLU A 189 3.40 11.94 20.66
CA GLU A 189 1.99 12.22 20.34
C GLU A 189 1.90 12.95 18.99
N ALA A 190 1.14 12.41 18.02
CA ALA A 190 0.81 13.15 16.81
C ALA A 190 -0.07 14.32 17.25
N ARG A 191 0.52 15.52 17.27
CA ARG A 191 -0.26 16.76 17.38
C ARG A 191 -1.23 16.77 16.18
N ARG A 192 -2.52 16.68 16.51
CA ARG A 192 -3.64 16.84 15.57
C ARG A 192 -3.65 18.25 14.98
#